data_AF-A0A3N5LCE9-F1
#
_entry.id   AF-A0A3N5LCE9-F1
#
_cell.length_a   1.000
_cell.length_b   1.000
_cell.length_c   1.000
_cell.angle_alpha   90.00
_cell.angle_beta   90.00
_cell.angle_gamma   90.00
#
_symmetry.space_group_name_H-M   'P 1'
#
loop_
_entity.id
_entity.type
_entity.pdbx_description
1 polymer ?
#
loop_
_entity_poly.entity_id
_entity_poly.type
_entity_poly.pdbx_seq_one_letter_code
_entity_poly.pdbx_strand_id
1 'polypeptide(L)' 'IAWEDKFRLDVWYVDHWSFWLDIKILFLTVWKVLKREGISQPGYATAEEFMGSPDASLETHQYLSEK' A
#
# COMPACT_ATOMS: atom_id res chain seq x y z
N ILE A 1 6.73 -2.33 4.01
CA ILE A 1 6.22 -1.19 3.21
C ILE A 1 5.18 -0.52 4.08
N ALA A 2 5.42 0.72 4.48
CA ALA A 2 4.49 1.49 5.29
C ALA A 2 3.19 1.76 4.49
N TRP A 3 2.11 2.15 5.17
CA TRP A 3 0.83 2.39 4.51
C TRP A 3 0.88 3.54 3.52
N GLU A 4 1.63 4.59 3.84
CA GLU A 4 1.83 5.78 3.02
C GLU A 4 2.49 5.44 1.68
N ASP A 5 3.45 4.51 1.70
CA ASP A 5 4.10 4.03 0.49
C ASP A 5 3.12 3.24 -0.39
N LYS A 6 2.26 2.39 0.21
CA LYS A 6 1.23 1.65 -0.54
C LYS A 6 0.28 2.63 -1.23
N PHE A 7 -0.23 3.62 -0.49
CA PHE A 7 -1.11 4.63 -1.05
C PHE A 7 -0.44 5.45 -2.17
N ARG A 8 0.84 5.81 -2.01
CA ARG A 8 1.59 6.51 -3.06
C ARG A 8 1.72 5.66 -4.32
N LEU A 9 1.96 4.36 -4.17
CA LEU A 9 1.99 3.42 -5.30
C LEU A 9 0.61 3.29 -5.98
N ASP A 10 -0.47 3.23 -5.20
CA ASP A 10 -1.84 3.13 -5.72
C ASP A 10 -2.21 4.38 -6.54
N VAL A 11 -1.91 5.59 -6.03
CA VAL A 11 -2.14 6.85 -6.74
C VAL A 11 -1.28 6.93 -8.01
N TRP A 12 0.01 6.61 -7.89
CA TRP A 12 0.92 6.63 -9.04
C TRP A 12 0.44 5.72 -10.16
N TYR A 13 -0.05 4.53 -9.82
CA TYR A 13 -0.59 3.58 -10.79
C TYR A 13 -1.76 4.17 -11.56
N VAL A 14 -2.69 4.87 -10.89
CA VAL A 14 -3.83 5.53 -11.54
C VAL A 14 -3.37 6.61 -12.50
N ASP A 15 -2.37 7.42 -12.10
CA ASP A 15 -1.85 8.51 -12.93
C ASP A 15 -1.05 8.01 -14.16
N HIS A 16 -0.40 6.86 -14.07
CA HIS A 16 0.51 6.32 -15.10
C HIS A 16 0.01 5.02 -15.75
N TRP A 17 -1.29 4.74 -15.60
CA TRP A 17 -1.89 3.52 -16.09
C TRP A 17 -1.71 3.36 -17.61
N SER A 18 -1.30 2.17 -18.03
CA SER A 18 -1.21 1.80 -19.45
C SER A 18 -1.45 0.30 -19.63
N PHE A 19 -1.99 -0.10 -20.78
CA PHE A 19 -2.27 -1.50 -21.08
C PHE A 19 -1.04 -2.42 -20.94
N TRP A 20 0.16 -1.93 -21.28
CA TRP A 20 1.41 -2.68 -21.13
C TRP A 20 1.84 -2.85 -19.67
N LEU A 21 1.55 -1.87 -18.81
CA LEU A 21 1.79 -1.97 -17.38
C LEU A 21 0.96 -3.11 -16.78
N ASP A 22 -0.30 -3.23 -17.18
CA ASP A 22 -1.19 -4.28 -16.68
C ASP A 22 -0.73 -5.68 -17.09
N ILE A 23 -0.32 -5.86 -18.36
CA ILE A 23 0.25 -7.14 -18.83
C ILE A 23 1.49 -7.51 -18.01
N LYS A 24 2.35 -6.54 -17.70
CA LYS A 24 3.54 -6.76 -16.87
C LYS A 24 3.17 -7.17 -15.45
N ILE A 25 2.20 -6.51 -14.83
CA ILE A 25 1.71 -6.85 -13.48
C ILE A 25 1.11 -8.26 -13.46
N LEU A 26 0.31 -8.62 -14.46
CA LEU A 26 -0.26 -9.97 -14.59
C LEU A 26 0.84 -11.04 -14.74
N PHE A 27 1.84 -10.81 -15.59
CA PHE A 27 2.96 -11.74 -15.75
C PHE A 27 3.76 -11.92 -14.46
N LEU A 28 4.07 -10.81 -13.76
CA LEU A 28 4.75 -10.86 -12.47
C LEU A 28 3.93 -11.63 -11.42
N THR A 29 2.60 -11.46 -11.43
CA THR A 29 1.68 -12.17 -10.53
C THR A 29 1.69 -13.67 -10.82
N VAL A 30 1.56 -14.08 -12.09
CA VAL A 30 1.63 -15.50 -12.49
C VAL A 30 2.98 -16.10 -12.09
N TRP A 31 4.08 -15.41 -12.37
CA TRP A 31 5.41 -15.85 -12.00
C TRP A 31 5.58 -16.05 -10.49
N LYS A 32 5.08 -15.10 -9.70
CA LYS A 32 5.13 -15.15 -8.23
C LYS A 32 4.31 -16.30 -7.66
N VAL A 33 3.13 -16.55 -8.23
CA VAL A 33 2.29 -17.71 -7.85
C VAL A 33 2.98 -19.03 -8.17
N LEU A 34 3.59 -19.15 -9.36
CA LEU A 34 4.31 -20.36 -9.78
C LEU A 34 5.55 -20.64 -8.93
N LYS A 35 6.31 -19.60 -8.56
CA LYS A 35 7.46 -19.73 -7.66
C LYS A 35 7.09 -20.03 -6.22
N ARG A 36 5.82 -19.83 -5.83
CA ARG A 36 5.32 -19.93 -4.45
C ARG A 36 6.16 -19.13 -3.43
N GLU A 37 6.92 -18.16 -3.90
CA GLU A 37 7.78 -17.29 -3.09
C GLU A 37 6.92 -16.15 -2.52
N GLY A 38 6.75 -16.15 -1.19
CA GLY A 38 6.23 -14.99 -0.45
C GLY A 38 4.71 -14.79 -0.48
N ILE A 39 3.92 -15.88 -0.55
CA ILE A 39 2.44 -15.81 -0.42
C ILE A 39 2.02 -15.57 1.04
N SER A 40 2.92 -15.73 2.00
CA SER A 40 2.65 -15.47 3.42
C SER A 40 3.88 -14.85 4.06
N GLN A 41 3.71 -13.69 4.70
CA GLN A 41 4.71 -13.24 5.67
C GLN A 41 4.66 -14.24 6.84
N PRO A 42 5.78 -14.76 7.35
CA PRO A 42 5.74 -15.68 8.49
C PRO A 42 5.07 -14.96 9.67
N GLY A 43 3.84 -15.36 10.00
CA GLY A 43 3.06 -14.79 11.11
C GLY A 43 1.94 -13.80 10.74
N TYR A 44 1.83 -13.35 9.49
CA TYR A 44 0.74 -12.46 9.05
C TYR A 44 0.18 -12.88 7.69
N ALA A 45 -1.09 -13.28 7.66
CA ALA A 45 -1.81 -13.67 6.45
C ALA A 45 -2.20 -12.46 5.56
N THR A 46 -2.16 -11.25 6.12
CA THR A 46 -2.63 -10.02 5.49
C THR A 46 -1.64 -8.87 5.73
N ALA A 47 -1.83 -7.74 5.03
CA ALA A 47 -1.13 -6.51 5.36
C ALA A 47 -1.43 -6.09 6.82
N GLU A 48 -0.47 -5.41 7.44
CA GLU A 48 -0.64 -4.76 8.74
C GLU A 48 -1.82 -3.79 8.69
N GLU A 49 -2.58 -3.65 9.78
CA GLU A 49 -3.75 -2.76 9.84
C GLU A 49 -3.33 -1.29 9.68
N PHE A 50 -4.19 -0.49 9.05
CA PHE A 50 -3.93 0.94 8.88
C PHE A 50 -4.21 1.68 10.19
N MET A 51 -3.18 2.29 10.78
CA MET A 51 -3.26 3.00 12.07
C MET A 51 -3.58 4.51 11.94
N GLY A 52 -3.94 4.98 10.75
CA GLY A 52 -4.14 6.40 10.48
C GLY A 52 -2.86 7.12 10.02
N SER A 53 -3.02 8.32 9.46
CA SER A 53 -1.91 9.17 9.01
C SER A 53 -1.41 10.06 10.16
N PRO A 54 -0.08 10.21 10.35
CA PRO A 54 0.50 11.02 11.43
C PRO A 54 -0.04 12.46 11.48
N ASP A 55 -0.15 13.12 10.32
CA ASP A 55 -0.51 14.54 10.21
C ASP A 55 -1.93 14.85 10.70
N ALA A 56 -2.89 13.94 10.48
CA ALA A 56 -4.28 14.13 10.88
C ALA A 56 -4.46 14.18 12.41
N SER A 57 -3.62 13.45 13.14
CA SER A 57 -3.65 13.43 14.61
C SER A 57 -3.06 14.71 15.22
N LEU A 58 -2.00 15.26 14.62
CA LEU A 58 -1.32 16.46 15.10
C LEU A 58 -2.20 17.70 14.91
N GLU A 59 -2.88 17.83 13.76
CA GLU A 59 -3.83 18.92 13.51
C GLU A 59 -5.02 18.89 14.47
N THR A 60 -5.54 17.69 14.76
CA THR A 60 -6.66 17.51 15.70
C THR A 60 -6.25 17.90 17.12
N HIS A 61 -5.08 17.46 17.58
CA HIS A 61 -4.56 17.80 18.90
C HIS A 61 -4.25 19.30 19.05
N GLN A 62 -3.71 19.93 18.02
CA GLN A 62 -3.44 21.37 18.02
C GLN A 62 -4.74 22.19 18.06
N TYR A 63 -5.74 21.84 17.24
CA TYR A 63 -7.05 22.49 17.24
C TYR A 63 -7.80 22.35 18.58
N LEU A 64 -7.75 21.18 19.22
CA LEU A 64 -8.36 20.95 20.53
C LEU A 64 -7.63 21.63 21.68
N SER A 65 -6.34 21.96 21.53
CA SER A 65 -5.56 22.70 22.52
C SER A 65 -5.76 24.22 22.46
N GLU A 66 -6.19 24.76 21.31
CA GLU A 66 -6.44 26.20 21.11
C GLU A 66 -7.87 26.64 21.46
N LYS A 67 -8.77 25.70 21.80
CA LYS A 67 -10.15 25.96 22.23
C LYS A 67 -10.34 25.78 23.72
#